data_AF-A0A5E9B720-F1
#
_entry.id   AF-A0A5E9B720-F1
#
_cell.length_a   1.000
_cell.length_b   1.000
_cell.length_c   1.000
_cell.angle_alpha   90.00
_cell.angle_beta   90.00
_cell.angle_gamma   90.00
#
_symmetry.space_group_name_H-M   'P 1'
#
loop_
_entity.id
_entity.type
_entity.pdbx_description
1 polymer ?
#
loop_
_entity_poly.entity_id
_entity_poly.type
_entity_poly.pdbx_seq_one_letter_code
_entity_poly.pdbx_strand_id
1 'polypeptide(L)' 'MTDAILVLNGGSSSLKFAVFQWRDELHLLVRGSVSSIGERPRLHVAPTAM' A
#
# COMPACT_ATOMS: atom_id res chain seq x y z
N MET A 1 -18.08 -4.44 6.38
CA MET A 1 -16.86 -3.79 5.87
C MET A 1 -15.91 -3.67 7.05
N THR A 2 -14.64 -4.07 6.89
CA THR A 2 -13.66 -4.00 7.98
C THR A 2 -13.08 -2.60 8.03
N ASP A 3 -12.97 -2.01 9.22
CA ASP A 3 -12.25 -0.77 9.41
C ASP A 3 -10.76 -0.98 9.06
N ALA A 4 -10.22 -0.10 8.23
CA ALA A 4 -8.86 -0.22 7.71
C ALA A 4 -8.16 1.13 7.65
N ILE A 5 -6.86 1.12 7.88
CA ILE A 5 -5.98 2.27 7.70
C ILE A 5 -5.24 2.11 6.39
N LEU A 6 -5.37 3.09 5.50
CA LEU A 6 -4.52 3.22 4.33
C LEU A 6 -3.39 4.22 4.62
N VAL A 7 -2.15 3.76 4.58
CA VAL A 7 -0.96 4.60 4.67
C VAL A 7 -0.43 4.82 3.25
N LEU A 8 -0.22 6.09 2.90
CA LEU A 8 0.31 6.52 1.61
C LEU A 8 1.62 7.30 1.81
N ASN A 9 2.63 6.97 1.01
CA ASN A 9 3.87 7.74 0.91
C ASN A 9 4.08 8.12 -0.56
N GLY A 10 3.88 9.40 -0.86
CA GLY A 10 4.06 9.98 -2.18
C GLY A 10 5.49 10.49 -2.38
N GLY A 11 6.18 9.97 -3.39
CA GLY A 11 7.32 10.60 -4.02
C GLY A 11 6.89 11.35 -5.28
N SER A 12 7.84 12.02 -5.95
CA SER A 12 7.58 12.81 -7.16
C SER A 12 7.04 12.00 -8.34
N SER A 13 7.40 10.71 -8.46
CA SER A 13 6.95 9.81 -9.53
C SER A 13 6.54 8.42 -9.04
N SER A 14 6.33 8.26 -7.73
CA SER A 14 5.93 6.99 -7.13
C SER A 14 5.02 7.17 -5.92
N LEU A 15 4.20 6.17 -5.63
CA LEU A 15 3.34 6.10 -4.47
C LEU A 15 3.51 4.73 -3.80
N LYS A 16 4.09 4.70 -2.60
CA LYS A 16 4.09 3.48 -1.77
C LYS A 16 2.82 3.46 -0.93
N PHE A 17 2.25 2.27 -0.75
CA PHE A 17 1.04 2.11 0.04
C PHE A 17 1.12 0.89 0.96
N ALA A 18 0.41 0.96 2.08
CA ALA A 18 0.16 -0.17 2.95
C ALA A 18 -1.26 -0.06 3.52
N VAL A 19 -1.97 -1.18 3.59
CA VAL A 19 -3.30 -1.30 4.18
C VAL A 19 -3.16 -2.11 5.46
N PHE A 20 -3.63 -1.55 6.57
CA PHE A 20 -3.68 -2.22 7.85
C PHE A 20 -5.12 -2.44 8.26
N GLN A 21 -5.41 -3.57 8.89
CA GLN A 21 -6.66 -3.77 9.59
C GLN A 21 -6.67 -2.91 10.86
N TRP A 22 -7.77 -2.18 11.10
CA TRP A 22 -7.99 -1.47 12.36
C TRP A 22 -8.46 -2.48 13.41
N ARG A 23 -7.54 -2.91 14.27
CA ARG A 23 -7.76 -3.76 15.46
C ARG A 23 -6.76 -3.35 16.54
N ASP A 24 -6.76 -4.00 17.70
CA ASP A 24 -5.89 -3.65 18.83
C ASP A 24 -4.40 -3.56 18.46
N GLU A 25 -3.98 -4.31 17.42
CA GLU A 25 -2.65 -4.21 16.80
C GLU A 25 -2.74 -3.92 15.29
N LEU A 26 -1.78 -3.14 14.77
CA LEU A 26 -1.68 -2.84 13.33
C LEU A 26 -1.30 -4.08 12.52
N HIS A 27 -2.30 -4.75 11.97
CA HIS A 27 -2.07 -5.92 11.12
C HIS A 27 -2.01 -5.53 9.66
N LEU A 28 -0.84 -5.72 9.06
CA LEU A 28 -0.63 -5.48 7.65
C LEU A 28 -1.44 -6.49 6.81
N LEU A 29 -2.37 -5.98 6.01
CA LEU A 29 -3.14 -6.79 5.05
C LEU A 29 -2.45 -6.84 3.69
N VAL A 30 -2.00 -5.67 3.21
CA VAL A 30 -1.40 -5.51 1.88
C VAL A 30 -0.36 -4.40 1.94
N ARG A 31 0.75 -4.57 1.21
CA ARG A 31 1.63 -3.45 0.87
C ARG A 31 2.02 -3.51 -0.59
N GLY A 32 2.37 -2.35 -1.15
CA GLY A 32 2.81 -2.26 -2.52
C GLY A 32 3.28 -0.87 -2.89
N SER A 33 3.42 -0.69 -4.20
CA SER A 33 3.73 0.59 -4.78
C SER A 33 3.17 0.74 -6.18
N VAL A 34 2.94 1.98 -6.58
CA VAL A 34 2.80 2.39 -7.97
C VAL A 34 4.06 3.18 -8.33
N SER A 35 4.78 2.76 -9.37
CA SER A 35 5.97 3.45 -9.88
C SER A 35 5.73 4.01 -11.29
N SER A 36 6.65 4.85 -11.76
CA SER A 36 6.59 5.46 -13.10
C SER A 36 5.30 6.24 -13.36
N ILE A 37 4.78 6.90 -12.31
CA ILE A 37 3.63 7.80 -12.41
C ILE A 37 4.03 8.98 -13.31
N GLY A 38 3.18 9.33 -14.27
CA GLY A 38 3.45 10.36 -15.28
C GLY A 38 4.07 9.83 -16.58
N GLU A 39 4.47 8.55 -16.64
CA GLU A 39 4.98 7.92 -17.88
C GLU A 39 4.23 6.62 -18.19
N ARG A 40 4.59 5.52 -17.52
CA ARG A 40 4.01 4.18 -17.69
C ARG A 40 3.79 3.55 -16.32
N PRO A 41 2.66 3.87 -15.63
CA PRO A 41 2.42 3.42 -14.27
C PRO A 41 2.53 1.90 -14.12
N ARG A 42 3.22 1.44 -13.09
CA ARG A 42 3.37 0.00 -12.77
C ARG A 42 2.94 -0.26 -11.34
N LEU A 43 1.97 -1.15 -11.17
CA LEU A 43 1.56 -1.64 -9.87
C LEU A 43 2.43 -2.83 -9.47
N HIS A 44 2.98 -2.77 -8.26
CA HIS A 44 3.60 -3.90 -7.60
C HIS A 44 2.91 -4.13 -6.25
N VAL A 45 2.41 -5.33 -6.03
CA VAL A 45 1.87 -5.77 -4.73
C VAL A 45 2.86 -6.78 -4.16
N ALA A 46 3.35 -6.51 -2.95
CA ALA A 46 4.26 -7.44 -2.30
C ALA A 46 3.48 -8.67 -1.80
N PRO A 47 4.11 -9.86 -1.74
CA PRO A 47 3.54 -11.00 -1.07
C PRO A 47 3.22 -10.65 0.39
N THR A 48 1.99 -10.90 0.82
CA THR A 48 1.66 -10.91 2.25
C THR A 48 2.10 -12.27 2.81
N ALA A 49 2.87 -12.28 3.90
CA ALA A 49 3.12 -13.53 4.62
C ALA A 49 1.77 -14.07 5.12
N MET A 50 1.48 -15.35 4.84
CA MET A 50 0.29 -16.03 5.37
C MET A 50 0.39 -16.22 6.87
#